data_AF-A0A371IBA3-F1
#
_entry.id   AF-A0A371IBA3-F1
#
_cell.length_a   1.000
_cell.length_b   1.000
_cell.length_c   1.000
_cell.angle_alpha   90.00
_cell.angle_beta   90.00
_cell.angle_gamma   90.00
#
_symmetry.space_group_name_H-M   'P 1'
#
loop_
_entity.id
_entity.type
_entity.pdbx_description
1 polymer ?
#
loop_
_entity_poly.entity_id
_entity_poly.type
_entity_poly.pdbx_seq_one_letter_code
_entity_poly.pdbx_strand_id
1 'polypeptide(L)'
;MVSGSGICAKRVVVDARHHMLGRLASIVAKELLNGQKVVVVRCEEICISGGLVRQKMKYMRFLRKRMNTKPSHGPIHFRAPSKIFWRTLRGMIPHKTKRGEAALSRLKVYEGIPPPYDKMKRMVVPDALKVLRLQKGHKHCVLGRLSSEVGWSYYDTIREICILLELEKKRKEKASLVYDRKKQLNKLRVKAEKVADEKLGSQLDILAPVKGGSWSCLKLRVGEIDSRLLKSTTRLNWD
;
A
#
# COMPACT_ATOMS: atom_id res chain seq x y z
N MET A 1 -3.03 -15.43 -13.01
CA MET A 1 -2.22 -14.79 -11.95
C MET A 1 -3.01 -14.83 -10.66
N VAL A 2 -2.66 -15.70 -9.72
CA VAL A 2 -3.40 -15.84 -8.47
C VAL A 2 -3.02 -14.68 -7.56
N SER A 3 -3.95 -13.77 -7.31
CA SER A 3 -3.80 -12.78 -6.23
C SER A 3 -3.81 -13.53 -4.91
N GLY A 4 -2.63 -13.81 -4.36
CA GLY A 4 -2.43 -14.50 -3.07
C GLY A 4 -2.88 -13.71 -1.84
N SER A 5 -3.96 -12.93 -1.96
CA SER A 5 -4.55 -12.08 -0.93
C SER A 5 -5.93 -12.59 -0.49
N GLY A 6 -6.24 -13.88 -0.71
CA GLY A 6 -7.46 -14.50 -0.19
C GLY A 6 -7.29 -14.97 1.25
N ILE A 7 -8.16 -14.45 2.13
CA ILE A 7 -8.38 -14.82 3.55
C ILE A 7 -7.11 -15.17 4.35
N CYS A 8 -6.38 -14.14 4.81
CA CYS A 8 -5.30 -14.32 5.78
C CYS A 8 -5.89 -14.25 7.20
N ALA A 9 -5.69 -15.27 8.04
CA ALA A 9 -6.02 -15.15 9.47
C ALA A 9 -5.19 -14.04 10.18
N LYS A 10 -4.06 -13.64 9.57
CA LYS A 10 -3.16 -12.58 10.06
C LYS A 10 -3.61 -11.21 9.56
N ARG A 11 -3.52 -10.20 10.45
CA ARG A 11 -3.73 -8.78 10.12
C ARG A 11 -2.86 -8.37 8.93
N VAL A 12 -3.49 -7.84 7.88
CA VAL A 12 -2.81 -7.38 6.66
C VAL A 12 -2.47 -5.91 6.81
N VAL A 13 -1.18 -5.57 6.70
CA VAL A 13 -0.73 -4.16 6.68
C VAL A 13 -0.49 -3.76 5.23
N VAL A 14 -1.17 -2.71 4.76
CA VAL A 14 -1.07 -2.20 3.39
C VAL A 14 -0.35 -0.85 3.40
N ASP A 15 0.72 -0.73 2.61
CA ASP A 15 1.37 0.55 2.34
C ASP A 15 0.56 1.30 1.27
N ALA A 16 0.09 2.50 1.57
CA ALA A 16 -0.74 3.30 0.69
C ALA A 16 0.04 4.31 -0.18
N ARG A 17 1.38 4.31 -0.10
CA ARG A 17 2.23 5.19 -0.90
C ARG A 17 2.00 4.98 -2.40
N HIS A 18 1.71 6.08 -3.09
CA HIS A 18 1.52 6.11 -4.54
C HIS A 18 0.39 5.18 -5.02
N HIS A 19 -0.59 4.89 -4.17
CA HIS A 19 -1.81 4.22 -4.59
C HIS A 19 -2.88 5.21 -5.04
N MET A 20 -3.73 4.79 -5.95
CA MET A 20 -4.90 5.55 -6.39
C MET A 20 -6.02 5.39 -5.37
N LEU A 21 -6.44 6.50 -4.74
CA LEU A 21 -7.37 6.55 -3.61
C LEU A 21 -8.60 5.63 -3.78
N GLY A 22 -9.35 5.80 -4.87
CA GLY A 22 -10.58 5.05 -5.10
C GLY A 22 -10.36 3.56 -5.40
N ARG A 23 -9.28 3.23 -6.13
CA ARG A 23 -8.96 1.82 -6.47
C ARG A 23 -8.53 1.06 -5.22
N LEU A 24 -7.67 1.67 -4.41
CA LEU A 24 -7.25 1.10 -3.13
C LEU A 24 -8.46 0.91 -2.20
N ALA A 25 -9.33 1.92 -2.10
CA ALA A 25 -10.53 1.84 -1.26
C ALA A 25 -11.46 0.71 -1.72
N SER A 26 -11.68 0.51 -3.02
CA SER A 26 -12.55 -0.56 -3.53
C SER A 26 -12.07 -1.95 -3.13
N ILE A 27 -10.77 -2.21 -3.32
CA ILE A 27 -10.16 -3.50 -2.98
C ILE A 27 -10.20 -3.73 -1.47
N VAL A 28 -9.80 -2.73 -0.68
CA VAL A 28 -9.83 -2.81 0.79
C VAL A 28 -11.26 -3.01 1.30
N ALA A 29 -12.27 -2.34 0.73
CA ALA A 29 -13.66 -2.51 1.12
C ALA A 29 -14.14 -3.96 0.92
N LYS A 30 -13.77 -4.59 -0.20
CA LYS A 30 -14.12 -5.98 -0.48
C LYS A 30 -13.47 -6.93 0.51
N GLU A 31 -12.18 -6.73 0.82
CA GLU A 31 -11.47 -7.54 1.81
C GLU A 31 -12.07 -7.43 3.22
N LEU A 32 -12.47 -6.23 3.63
CA LEU A 32 -13.13 -6.01 4.93
C LEU A 32 -14.46 -6.77 5.04
N LEU A 33 -15.23 -6.83 3.94
CA LEU A 33 -16.48 -7.57 3.85
C LEU A 33 -16.27 -9.09 3.81
N ASN A 34 -15.14 -9.55 3.28
CA ASN A 34 -14.68 -10.94 3.33
C ASN A 34 -14.17 -11.34 4.73
N GLY A 35 -14.11 -10.41 5.69
CA GLY A 35 -13.72 -10.67 7.08
C GLY A 35 -12.26 -10.37 7.40
N GLN A 36 -11.48 -9.81 6.46
CA GLN A 36 -10.08 -9.48 6.69
C GLN A 36 -9.89 -8.31 7.65
N LYS A 37 -8.86 -8.39 8.49
CA LYS A 37 -8.42 -7.28 9.34
C LYS A 37 -7.32 -6.51 8.62
N VAL A 38 -7.65 -5.33 8.10
CA VAL A 38 -6.74 -4.53 7.26
C VAL A 38 -6.30 -3.26 8.00
N VAL A 39 -4.99 -3.01 7.98
CA VAL A 39 -4.40 -1.76 8.46
C VAL A 39 -3.76 -1.05 7.28
N VAL A 40 -4.21 0.18 7.00
CA VAL A 40 -3.65 1.01 5.94
C VAL A 40 -2.76 2.08 6.58
N VAL A 41 -1.49 2.12 6.16
CA VAL A 41 -0.48 3.06 6.64
C VAL A 41 -0.08 4.02 5.52
N ARG A 42 0.46 5.19 5.89
CA ARG A 42 0.91 6.24 4.97
C ARG A 42 -0.18 6.84 4.09
N CYS A 43 -1.32 7.15 4.70
CA CYS A 43 -2.47 7.69 3.95
C CYS A 43 -2.20 9.07 3.34
N GLU A 44 -1.25 9.83 3.90
CA GLU A 44 -0.78 11.10 3.38
C GLU A 44 -0.14 10.98 1.98
N GLU A 45 0.42 9.82 1.62
CA GLU A 45 1.09 9.59 0.33
C GLU A 45 0.18 8.95 -0.73
N ILE A 46 -1.12 8.81 -0.43
CA ILE A 46 -2.12 8.36 -1.40
C ILE A 46 -2.25 9.40 -2.52
N CYS A 47 -2.44 8.94 -3.74
CA CYS A 47 -2.59 9.76 -4.93
C CYS A 47 -4.05 9.80 -5.43
N ILE A 48 -4.45 10.96 -5.93
CA ILE A 48 -5.68 11.18 -6.68
C ILE A 48 -5.30 11.66 -8.08
N SER A 49 -5.93 11.13 -9.12
CA SER A 49 -5.69 11.60 -10.49
C SER A 49 -6.17 13.05 -10.67
N GLY A 50 -5.52 13.79 -11.56
CA GLY A 50 -5.83 15.20 -11.81
C GLY A 50 -4.99 16.17 -10.98
N GLY A 51 -4.90 17.41 -11.46
CA GLY A 51 -4.14 18.47 -10.81
C GLY A 51 -4.72 18.90 -9.46
N LEU A 52 -3.86 19.51 -8.65
CA LEU A 52 -4.18 19.98 -7.29
C LEU A 52 -5.36 20.95 -7.26
N VAL A 53 -5.38 21.96 -8.14
CA VAL A 53 -6.46 22.95 -8.20
C VAL A 53 -7.82 22.30 -8.43
N ARG A 54 -7.91 21.34 -9.36
CA ARG A 54 -9.16 20.61 -9.64
C ARG A 54 -9.64 19.83 -8.41
N GLN A 55 -8.74 19.11 -7.75
CA GLN A 55 -9.10 18.31 -6.58
C GLN A 55 -9.44 19.18 -5.36
N LYS A 56 -8.74 20.30 -5.18
CA LYS A 56 -9.06 21.32 -4.18
C LYS A 56 -10.45 21.88 -4.40
N MET A 57 -10.78 22.31 -5.62
CA MET A 57 -12.11 22.84 -5.95
C MET A 57 -13.22 21.82 -5.69
N LYS A 58 -12.99 20.53 -6.02
CA LYS A 58 -13.92 19.45 -5.71
C LYS A 58 -14.15 19.31 -4.20
N TYR A 59 -13.08 19.37 -3.41
CA TYR A 59 -13.18 19.26 -1.96
C TYR A 59 -13.81 20.52 -1.34
N MET A 60 -13.47 21.73 -1.82
CA MET A 60 -14.09 22.98 -1.37
C MET A 60 -15.60 23.00 -1.62
N ARG A 61 -16.07 22.45 -2.75
CA ARG A 61 -17.52 22.25 -2.99
C ARG A 61 -18.15 21.30 -1.98
N PHE A 62 -17.42 20.27 -1.56
CA PHE A 62 -17.89 19.37 -0.50
C PHE A 62 -18.03 20.09 0.84
N LEU A 63 -17.09 20.96 1.21
CA LEU A 63 -17.14 21.75 2.45
C LEU A 63 -18.30 22.72 2.54
N ARG A 64 -18.71 23.28 1.40
CA ARG A 64 -19.87 24.17 1.34
C ARG A 64 -21.17 23.45 1.70
N LYS A 65 -21.21 22.11 1.64
CA LYS A 65 -22.39 21.32 2.04
C LYS A 65 -22.50 21.32 3.57
N ARG A 66 -23.45 22.08 4.09
CA ARG A 66 -23.82 22.12 5.52
C ARG A 66 -25.33 22.11 5.66
N MET A 67 -25.83 21.61 6.80
CA MET A 67 -27.23 21.78 7.16
C MET A 67 -27.47 23.25 7.51
N ASN A 68 -28.48 23.89 6.92
CA ASN A 68 -28.74 25.32 7.12
C ASN A 68 -29.26 25.61 8.54
N THR A 69 -30.09 24.71 9.10
CA THR A 69 -30.70 24.87 10.42
C THR A 69 -29.68 24.73 11.55
N LYS A 70 -29.03 23.56 11.66
CA LYS A 70 -28.01 23.29 12.70
C LYS A 70 -26.81 22.58 12.09
N PRO A 71 -25.72 23.31 11.77
CA PRO A 71 -24.54 22.75 11.11
C PRO A 71 -23.90 21.56 11.84
N SER A 72 -24.04 21.47 13.16
CA SER A 72 -23.48 20.38 13.96
C SER A 72 -24.12 19.01 13.70
N HIS A 73 -25.39 18.95 13.29
CA HIS A 73 -26.05 17.70 12.87
C HIS A 73 -25.90 17.43 11.36
N GLY A 74 -25.22 18.33 10.64
CA GLY A 74 -24.96 18.20 9.22
C GLY A 74 -23.83 17.22 8.88
N PRO A 75 -23.46 17.15 7.60
CA PRO A 75 -22.31 16.35 7.17
C PRO A 75 -21.01 16.83 7.81
N ILE A 76 -20.27 15.91 8.42
CA ILE A 76 -18.96 16.20 9.01
C ILE A 76 -17.87 16.13 7.94
N HIS A 77 -17.03 17.18 7.90
CA HIS A 77 -15.96 17.34 6.92
C HIS A 77 -14.59 17.01 7.51
N PHE A 78 -14.15 15.77 7.37
CA PHE A 78 -12.84 15.34 7.89
C PHE A 78 -11.66 15.83 7.05
N ARG A 79 -10.75 16.60 7.64
CA ARG A 79 -9.57 17.16 6.95
C ARG A 79 -8.37 16.24 6.87
N ALA A 80 -8.20 15.34 7.83
CA ALA A 80 -7.07 14.44 7.90
C ALA A 80 -7.10 13.38 6.77
N PRO A 81 -5.99 13.09 6.08
CA PRO A 81 -5.95 12.15 4.96
C PRO A 81 -6.38 10.73 5.36
N SER A 82 -6.06 10.28 6.59
CA SER A 82 -6.55 9.00 7.14
C SER A 82 -8.07 8.95 7.21
N LYS A 83 -8.71 10.04 7.68
CA LYS A 83 -10.16 10.14 7.80
C LYS A 83 -10.85 10.37 6.46
N ILE A 84 -10.20 11.05 5.51
CA ILE A 84 -10.69 11.15 4.13
C ILE A 84 -10.73 9.75 3.52
N PHE A 85 -9.66 8.97 3.65
CA PHE A 85 -9.63 7.59 3.16
C PHE A 85 -10.67 6.70 3.85
N TRP A 86 -10.79 6.79 5.18
CA TRP A 86 -11.83 6.10 5.93
C TRP A 86 -13.25 6.46 5.45
N ARG A 87 -13.51 7.74 5.15
CA ARG A 87 -14.80 8.20 4.63
C ARG A 87 -15.07 7.66 3.22
N THR A 88 -14.05 7.57 2.36
CA THR A 88 -14.21 6.92 1.05
C THR A 88 -14.54 5.44 1.18
N LEU A 89 -13.88 4.73 2.10
CA LEU A 89 -14.17 3.33 2.40
C LEU A 89 -15.58 3.14 2.98
N ARG A 90 -15.99 4.00 3.91
CA ARG A 90 -17.36 4.00 4.47
C ARG A 90 -18.43 4.21 3.40
N GLY A 91 -18.12 4.96 2.33
CA GLY A 91 -19.01 5.13 1.19
C GLY A 91 -19.17 3.88 0.32
N MET A 92 -18.22 2.95 0.38
CA MET A 92 -18.22 1.69 -0.38
C MET A 92 -18.76 0.50 0.43
N ILE A 93 -18.96 0.66 1.73
CA ILE A 93 -19.45 -0.37 2.66
C ILE A 93 -20.89 -0.02 3.10
N PRO A 94 -21.81 -1.00 3.23
CA PRO A 94 -23.16 -0.80 3.77
C PRO A 94 -23.13 -0.53 5.29
N HIS A 95 -22.58 0.62 5.68
CA HIS A 95 -22.25 1.01 7.06
C HIS A 95 -23.45 1.24 7.99
N LYS A 96 -24.68 1.26 7.46
CA LYS A 96 -25.91 1.33 8.27
C LYS A 96 -26.33 -0.04 8.82
N THR A 97 -25.76 -1.12 8.28
CA THR A 97 -26.03 -2.49 8.73
C THR A 97 -25.00 -2.93 9.76
N LYS A 98 -25.40 -3.83 10.69
CA LYS A 98 -24.49 -4.43 11.68
C LYS A 98 -23.27 -5.11 11.03
N ARG A 99 -23.47 -5.76 9.88
CA ARG A 99 -22.38 -6.37 9.09
C ARG A 99 -21.37 -5.34 8.59
N GLY A 100 -21.85 -4.21 8.06
CA GLY A 100 -21.00 -3.15 7.55
C GLY A 100 -20.25 -2.41 8.65
N GLU A 101 -20.90 -2.20 9.80
CA GLU A 101 -20.27 -1.66 11.00
C GLU A 101 -19.15 -2.59 11.51
N ALA A 102 -19.42 -3.91 11.60
CA ALA A 102 -18.41 -4.89 11.93
C ALA A 102 -17.24 -4.89 10.93
N ALA A 103 -17.50 -4.71 9.63
CA ALA A 103 -16.45 -4.59 8.62
C ALA A 103 -15.59 -3.31 8.81
N LEU A 104 -16.21 -2.17 9.12
CA LEU A 104 -15.49 -0.93 9.42
C LEU A 104 -14.65 -1.02 10.70
N SER A 105 -15.11 -1.77 11.71
CA SER A 105 -14.34 -1.99 12.95
C SER A 105 -13.02 -2.76 12.72
N ARG A 106 -12.94 -3.57 11.66
CA ARG A 106 -11.73 -4.32 11.27
C ARG A 106 -10.67 -3.44 10.62
N LEU A 107 -11.06 -2.27 10.12
CA LEU A 107 -10.19 -1.34 9.42
C LEU A 107 -9.47 -0.43 10.42
N LYS A 108 -8.15 -0.30 10.28
CA LYS A 108 -7.38 0.77 10.92
C LYS A 108 -6.66 1.58 9.86
N VAL A 109 -6.66 2.90 10.01
CA VAL A 109 -6.09 3.82 9.04
C VAL A 109 -5.20 4.80 9.78
N TYR A 110 -3.96 4.94 9.34
CA TYR A 110 -2.97 5.81 9.98
C TYR A 110 -2.30 6.73 8.96
N GLU A 111 -1.96 7.93 9.44
CA GLU A 111 -0.94 8.78 8.83
C GLU A 111 0.45 8.29 9.27
N GLY A 112 1.40 8.25 8.33
CA GLY A 112 2.72 7.68 8.55
C GLY A 112 2.68 6.19 8.91
N ILE A 113 3.72 5.72 9.61
CA ILE A 113 3.82 4.33 10.07
C ILE A 113 4.06 4.31 11.60
N PRO A 114 3.01 4.10 12.41
CA PRO A 114 3.18 3.99 13.85
C PRO A 114 3.79 2.63 14.27
N PRO A 115 4.54 2.56 15.39
CA PRO A 115 4.89 1.30 16.04
C PRO A 115 3.60 0.58 16.46
N PRO A 116 3.40 -0.74 16.27
CA PRO A 116 4.32 -1.82 15.88
C PRO A 116 4.35 -2.17 14.37
N TYR A 117 3.70 -1.36 13.51
CA TYR A 117 3.57 -1.66 12.07
C TYR A 117 4.83 -1.34 11.26
N ASP A 118 5.81 -0.69 11.88
CA ASP A 118 7.13 -0.39 11.34
C ASP A 118 7.95 -1.65 11.07
N LYS A 119 7.89 -2.64 11.97
CA LYS A 119 8.60 -3.92 11.89
C LYS A 119 7.86 -4.96 11.05
N MET A 120 6.57 -4.74 10.78
CA MET A 120 5.74 -5.68 10.01
C MET A 120 5.99 -5.54 8.50
N LYS A 121 5.90 -6.66 7.78
CA LYS A 121 5.93 -6.64 6.30
C LYS A 121 4.66 -5.95 5.81
N ARG A 122 4.85 -4.85 5.08
CA ARG A 122 3.78 -4.12 4.42
C ARG A 122 3.57 -4.69 3.02
N MET A 123 2.31 -4.88 2.66
CA MET A 123 1.89 -5.35 1.35
C MET A 123 1.52 -4.15 0.47
N VAL A 124 1.67 -4.34 -0.84
CA VAL A 124 1.32 -3.35 -1.85
C VAL A 124 0.23 -3.98 -2.72
N VAL A 125 -0.81 -3.22 -3.02
CA VAL A 125 -1.87 -3.64 -3.94
C VAL A 125 -1.47 -3.20 -5.37
N PRO A 126 -1.04 -4.12 -6.26
CA PRO A 126 -0.53 -3.75 -7.57
C PRO A 126 -1.61 -3.09 -8.44
N ASP A 127 -2.85 -3.57 -8.38
CA ASP A 127 -3.95 -3.04 -9.17
C ASP A 127 -4.32 -1.58 -8.84
N ALA A 128 -3.92 -1.10 -7.66
CA ALA A 128 -4.16 0.26 -7.21
C ALA A 128 -2.92 1.17 -7.33
N LEU A 129 -1.76 0.68 -7.79
CA LEU A 129 -0.56 1.51 -7.93
C LEU A 129 -0.71 2.57 -9.02
N LYS A 130 -0.36 3.82 -8.69
CA LYS A 130 -0.37 4.96 -9.62
C LYS A 130 0.43 4.67 -10.89
N VAL A 131 1.64 4.12 -10.76
CA VAL A 131 2.54 3.86 -11.90
C VAL A 131 1.91 2.93 -12.93
N LEU A 132 1.11 1.96 -12.48
CA LEU A 132 0.46 1.00 -13.37
C LEU A 132 -0.87 1.50 -13.92
N ARG A 133 -1.52 2.45 -13.23
CA ARG A 133 -2.91 2.85 -13.53
C ARG A 133 -3.07 4.25 -14.11
N LEU A 134 -2.10 5.12 -13.92
CA LEU A 134 -2.11 6.47 -14.48
C LEU A 134 -1.07 6.55 -15.60
N GLN A 135 -1.51 6.95 -16.79
CA GLN A 135 -0.61 7.16 -17.91
C GLN A 135 0.44 8.25 -17.59
N LYS A 136 1.67 8.05 -18.09
CA LYS A 136 2.77 8.99 -17.91
C LYS A 136 2.39 10.36 -18.47
N GLY A 137 2.71 11.43 -17.74
CA GLY A 137 2.39 12.81 -18.12
C GLY A 137 1.10 13.37 -17.50
N HIS A 138 0.19 12.52 -17.02
CA HIS A 138 -1.00 13.01 -16.32
C HIS A 138 -0.67 13.52 -14.91
N LYS A 139 -1.14 14.74 -14.61
CA LYS A 139 -1.01 15.34 -13.29
C LYS A 139 -1.77 14.50 -12.25
N HIS A 140 -1.19 14.39 -11.06
CA HIS A 140 -1.80 13.78 -9.90
C HIS A 140 -1.60 14.68 -8.68
N CYS A 141 -2.45 14.48 -7.69
CA CYS A 141 -2.42 15.19 -6.42
C CYS A 141 -2.16 14.19 -5.31
N VAL A 142 -1.23 14.52 -4.41
CA VAL A 142 -0.98 13.74 -3.18
C VAL A 142 -1.98 14.18 -2.11
N LEU A 143 -2.60 13.22 -1.44
CA LEU A 143 -3.69 13.45 -0.49
C LEU A 143 -3.25 14.31 0.69
N GLY A 144 -2.00 14.16 1.15
CA GLY A 144 -1.41 15.04 2.16
C GLY A 144 -1.45 16.51 1.73
N ARG A 145 -0.96 16.82 0.52
CA ARG A 145 -0.95 18.19 -0.03
C ARG A 145 -2.36 18.74 -0.26
N LEU A 146 -3.32 17.89 -0.64
CA LEU A 146 -4.72 18.32 -0.70
C LEU A 146 -5.25 18.66 0.69
N SER A 147 -4.96 17.82 1.68
CA SER A 147 -5.46 17.96 3.05
C SER A 147 -4.92 19.24 3.70
N SER A 148 -3.65 19.58 3.44
CA SER A 148 -3.00 20.79 3.95
C SER A 148 -3.74 22.06 3.53
N GLU A 149 -3.99 22.21 2.24
CA GLU A 149 -4.66 23.39 1.68
C GLU A 149 -6.12 23.51 2.10
N VAL A 150 -6.67 22.41 2.62
CA VAL A 150 -8.05 22.33 3.06
C VAL A 150 -8.15 22.45 4.59
N GLY A 151 -7.09 22.88 5.28
CA GLY A 151 -7.13 23.18 6.70
C GLY A 151 -6.89 21.96 7.59
N TRP A 152 -6.12 20.99 7.10
CA TRP A 152 -5.49 20.04 7.99
C TRP A 152 -4.33 20.73 8.71
N SER A 153 -4.60 21.23 9.92
CA SER A 153 -3.61 21.89 10.79
C SER A 153 -2.39 21.01 11.06
N TYR A 154 -2.61 19.68 11.05
CA TYR A 154 -1.53 18.74 11.22
C TYR A 154 -0.71 18.47 9.98
N TYR A 155 -0.87 19.21 8.88
CA TYR A 155 0.02 19.01 7.75
C TYR A 155 1.41 19.54 8.00
N ASP A 156 1.48 20.82 8.42
CA ASP A 156 2.74 21.41 8.83
C ASP A 156 3.20 20.71 10.08
N THR A 157 2.33 20.38 11.04
CA THR A 157 2.80 19.55 12.14
C THR A 157 3.08 18.07 11.79
N ILE A 158 2.66 17.47 10.69
CA ILE A 158 3.19 16.14 10.26
C ILE A 158 4.45 16.30 9.41
N ARG A 159 4.74 17.52 8.94
CA ARG A 159 6.02 17.98 8.39
C ARG A 159 6.98 18.65 9.40
N GLU A 160 6.50 19.13 10.56
CA GLU A 160 7.13 20.00 11.58
C GLU A 160 6.97 19.45 13.03
N ILE A 161 5.79 18.95 13.49
CA ILE A 161 5.67 17.85 14.51
C ILE A 161 6.07 16.50 13.86
N CYS A 162 6.49 16.54 12.60
CA CYS A 162 7.78 15.97 12.21
C CYS A 162 8.96 16.60 13.03
N ILE A 163 8.80 16.79 14.34
CA ILE A 163 9.64 16.21 15.39
C ILE A 163 9.90 14.71 15.07
N LEU A 164 9.04 14.11 14.23
CA LEU A 164 9.29 12.94 13.39
C LEU A 164 10.05 13.14 12.05
N LEU A 165 10.66 14.26 11.69
CA LEU A 165 11.76 14.18 10.71
C LEU A 165 12.84 13.40 11.42
N GLU A 166 13.06 13.60 12.72
CA GLU A 166 13.79 12.65 13.51
C GLU A 166 13.12 11.28 13.62
N LEU A 167 11.88 11.06 14.07
CA LEU A 167 11.35 9.69 14.19
C LEU A 167 11.08 8.94 12.87
N GLU A 168 10.67 9.58 11.77
CA GLU A 168 10.65 8.96 10.43
C GLU A 168 12.06 8.81 9.86
N LYS A 169 12.98 9.77 10.01
CA LYS A 169 14.39 9.57 9.62
C LYS A 169 15.01 8.48 10.50
N LYS A 170 14.94 8.55 11.83
CA LYS A 170 15.27 7.49 12.80
C LYS A 170 14.58 6.17 12.46
N ARG A 171 13.33 6.15 11.97
CA ARG A 171 12.67 4.93 11.48
C ARG A 171 13.31 4.44 10.19
N LYS A 172 13.61 5.32 9.23
CA LYS A 172 14.29 5.01 7.96
C LYS A 172 15.74 4.56 8.20
N GLU A 173 16.45 5.17 9.14
CA GLU A 173 17.79 4.85 9.64
C GLU A 173 17.78 3.50 10.37
N LYS A 174 16.87 3.29 11.33
CA LYS A 174 16.68 1.97 11.96
C LYS A 174 16.33 0.92 10.91
N ALA A 175 15.50 1.25 9.93
CA ALA A 175 15.15 0.34 8.84
C ALA A 175 16.33 0.07 7.89
N SER A 176 17.20 1.05 7.60
CA SER A 176 18.39 0.85 6.79
C SER A 176 19.41 -0.02 7.50
N LEU A 177 19.66 0.22 8.79
CA LEU A 177 20.52 -0.63 9.62
C LEU A 177 20.02 -2.08 9.69
N VAL A 178 18.71 -2.27 9.88
CA VAL A 178 18.09 -3.62 9.85
C VAL A 178 18.22 -4.25 8.46
N TYR A 179 18.06 -3.47 7.39
CA TYR A 179 18.21 -3.94 6.02
C TYR A 179 19.64 -4.36 5.70
N ASP A 180 20.64 -3.59 6.11
CA ASP A 180 22.05 -3.89 5.88
C ASP A 180 22.47 -5.15 6.63
N ARG A 181 22.06 -5.29 7.90
CA ARG A 181 22.24 -6.53 8.67
C ARG A 181 21.56 -7.72 7.99
N LYS A 182 20.33 -7.54 7.49
CA LYS A 182 19.61 -8.59 6.75
C LYS A 182 20.30 -8.97 5.44
N LYS A 183 20.86 -7.99 4.72
CA LYS A 183 21.63 -8.21 3.49
C LYS A 183 22.89 -9.02 3.76
N GLN A 184 23.62 -8.70 4.83
CA GLN A 184 24.78 -9.49 5.28
C GLN A 184 24.38 -10.92 5.66
N LEU A 185 23.33 -11.10 6.47
CA LEU A 185 22.82 -12.43 6.83
C LEU A 185 22.38 -13.25 5.63
N ASN A 186 21.70 -12.63 4.65
CA ASN A 186 21.31 -13.31 3.42
C ASN A 186 22.53 -13.73 2.59
N LYS A 187 23.59 -12.92 2.52
CA LYS A 187 24.84 -13.33 1.87
C LYS A 187 25.48 -14.54 2.55
N LEU A 188 25.48 -14.56 3.90
CA LEU A 188 25.98 -15.70 4.67
C LEU A 188 25.12 -16.95 4.45
N ARG A 189 23.80 -16.80 4.39
CA ARG A 189 22.88 -17.91 4.09
C ARG A 189 23.15 -18.52 2.72
N VAL A 190 23.29 -17.71 1.68
CA VAL A 190 23.59 -18.21 0.33
C VAL A 190 24.94 -18.95 0.29
N LYS A 191 25.95 -18.48 1.05
CA LYS A 191 27.22 -19.21 1.18
C LYS A 191 27.04 -20.54 1.90
N ALA A 192 26.28 -20.56 2.99
CA ALA A 192 26.00 -21.78 3.75
C ALA A 192 25.17 -22.78 2.93
N GLU A 193 24.21 -22.32 2.13
CA GLU A 193 23.44 -23.14 1.18
C GLU A 193 24.38 -23.83 0.18
N LYS A 194 25.32 -23.10 -0.44
CA LYS A 194 26.31 -23.70 -1.35
C LYS A 194 27.19 -24.75 -0.69
N VAL A 195 27.70 -24.49 0.51
CA VAL A 195 28.50 -25.45 1.27
C VAL A 195 27.67 -26.67 1.67
N ALA A 196 26.40 -26.48 2.01
CA ALA A 196 25.50 -27.59 2.29
C ALA A 196 25.20 -28.41 1.02
N ASP A 197 25.03 -27.74 -0.13
CA ASP A 197 24.77 -28.40 -1.40
C ASP A 197 25.98 -29.28 -1.82
N GLU A 198 27.22 -28.77 -1.66
CA GLU A 198 28.45 -29.54 -1.89
C GLU A 198 28.55 -30.79 -1.00
N LYS A 199 28.10 -30.68 0.26
CA LYS A 199 28.11 -31.81 1.22
C LYS A 199 27.02 -32.84 0.97
N LEU A 200 25.85 -32.41 0.49
CA LEU A 200 24.70 -33.30 0.26
C LEU A 200 24.81 -34.07 -1.06
N GLY A 201 25.55 -33.56 -2.06
CA GLY A 201 25.91 -34.29 -3.28
C GLY A 201 24.69 -34.96 -3.95
N SER A 202 24.72 -36.29 -4.09
CA SER A 202 23.67 -37.10 -4.74
C SER A 202 22.34 -37.15 -3.97
N GLN A 203 22.31 -36.78 -2.69
CA GLN A 203 21.07 -36.74 -1.89
C GLN A 203 20.16 -35.58 -2.29
N LEU A 204 20.72 -34.55 -2.96
CA LEU A 204 19.94 -33.41 -3.47
C LEU A 204 19.01 -33.80 -4.61
N ASP A 205 19.42 -34.74 -5.47
CA ASP A 205 18.61 -35.21 -6.61
C ASP A 205 17.34 -35.92 -6.14
N ILE A 206 17.43 -36.61 -5.00
CA ILE A 206 16.29 -37.25 -4.32
C ILE A 206 15.36 -36.21 -3.69
N LEU A 207 15.92 -35.09 -3.17
CA LEU A 207 15.16 -34.02 -2.51
C LEU A 207 14.58 -32.98 -3.50
N ALA A 208 15.12 -32.87 -4.71
CA ALA A 208 14.68 -31.96 -5.76
C ALA A 208 13.17 -32.04 -6.08
N PRO A 209 12.55 -33.22 -6.28
CA PRO A 209 11.12 -33.33 -6.53
C PRO A 209 10.26 -32.88 -5.33
N VAL A 210 10.73 -33.06 -4.09
CA VAL A 210 10.01 -32.66 -2.87
C VAL A 210 10.11 -31.14 -2.63
N LYS A 211 11.28 -30.54 -2.88
CA LYS A 211 11.46 -29.07 -2.87
C LYS A 211 10.68 -28.40 -4.00
N GLY A 212 10.50 -29.08 -5.14
CA GLY A 212 9.65 -28.65 -6.24
C GLY A 212 8.15 -28.76 -5.92
N GLY A 213 7.70 -29.83 -5.26
CA GLY A 213 6.28 -30.20 -5.15
C GLY A 213 5.34 -29.23 -4.41
N SER A 214 5.87 -28.28 -3.62
CA SER A 214 5.04 -27.23 -3.00
C SER A 214 5.09 -25.88 -3.70
N TRP A 215 5.96 -25.72 -4.71
CA TRP A 215 6.18 -24.43 -5.40
C TRP A 215 6.30 -24.52 -6.95
N SER A 216 6.32 -25.72 -7.55
CA SER A 216 6.52 -25.94 -8.99
C SER A 216 5.23 -26.05 -9.82
N CYS A 217 4.06 -26.25 -9.20
CA CYS A 217 2.78 -26.08 -9.89
C CYS A 217 2.56 -24.63 -10.36
N LEU A 218 3.30 -23.67 -9.78
CA LEU A 218 3.27 -22.26 -10.20
C LEU A 218 4.41 -21.84 -11.13
N LYS A 219 5.43 -22.68 -11.36
CA LYS A 219 6.64 -22.27 -12.11
C LYS A 219 6.68 -22.80 -13.55
N LEU A 220 5.93 -23.85 -13.86
CA LEU A 220 5.78 -24.37 -15.24
C LEU A 220 4.72 -23.64 -16.09
N ARG A 221 4.17 -22.52 -15.61
CA ARG A 221 3.22 -21.69 -16.39
C ARG A 221 3.70 -20.26 -16.67
N VAL A 222 4.97 -19.96 -16.40
CA VAL A 222 5.61 -18.65 -16.66
C VAL A 222 7.00 -18.81 -17.30
N GLY A 223 7.29 -19.99 -17.86
CA GLY A 223 8.58 -20.33 -18.50
C GLY A 223 8.57 -20.30 -20.03
N GLU A 224 7.41 -20.13 -20.65
CA GLU A 224 7.27 -19.86 -22.08
C GLU A 224 6.39 -18.62 -22.21
N ILE A 225 6.77 -17.71 -23.12
CA ILE A 225 6.36 -16.31 -23.24
C ILE A 225 7.33 -15.36 -22.51
N ASP A 226 7.96 -14.49 -23.30
CA ASP A 226 8.87 -13.37 -22.94
C ASP A 226 10.39 -13.56 -22.92
N SER A 227 10.90 -14.43 -23.79
CA SER A 227 12.22 -14.24 -24.43
C SER A 227 12.16 -13.70 -25.87
N ARG A 228 10.96 -13.55 -26.45
CA ARG A 228 10.74 -12.92 -27.78
C ARG A 228 10.44 -11.43 -27.74
N LEU A 229 10.03 -10.85 -26.60
CA LEU A 229 9.66 -9.43 -26.50
C LEU A 229 10.77 -8.51 -25.96
N LEU A 230 11.91 -9.07 -25.55
CA LEU A 230 13.11 -8.30 -25.13
C LEU A 230 14.14 -8.10 -26.25
N LYS A 231 13.85 -8.57 -27.47
CA LYS A 231 14.69 -8.35 -28.67
C LYS A 231 14.13 -7.30 -29.65
N SER A 232 12.98 -6.69 -29.37
CA SER A 232 12.35 -5.69 -30.27
C SER A 232 12.46 -4.23 -29.81
N THR A 233 13.00 -3.95 -28.62
CA THR A 233 13.14 -2.56 -28.09
C THR A 233 14.58 -2.08 -27.91
N THR A 234 15.56 -2.75 -28.52
CA THR A 234 16.95 -2.28 -28.64
C THR A 234 17.27 -1.75 -30.04
N ARG A 235 16.27 -1.23 -30.76
CA ARG A 235 16.45 -0.65 -32.09
C ARG A 235 15.62 0.64 -32.24
N LEU A 236 15.88 1.63 -31.39
CA LEU A 236 15.66 3.04 -31.72
C LEU A 236 16.81 3.83 -31.11
N ASN A 237 17.57 4.43 -32.03
CA ASN A 237 18.89 4.98 -31.87
C ASN A 237 18.95 6.17 -30.89
N TRP A 238 20.11 6.28 -30.26
CA TRP A 238 20.66 7.54 -29.82
C TRP A 238 21.22 8.26 -31.04
N ASP A 239 20.59 9.37 -31.41
CA ASP A 239 21.16 10.60 -31.97
C ASP A 239 20.21 11.75 -31.55
#